data_AF-A0A1R2B3J9-F1
#
_entry.id   AF-A0A1R2B3J9-F1
#
_cell.length_a   1.000
_cell.length_b   1.000
_cell.length_c   1.000
_cell.angle_alpha   90.00
_cell.angle_beta   90.00
_cell.angle_gamma   90.00
#
_symmetry.space_group_name_H-M   'P 1'
#
loop_
_entity.id
_entity.type
_entity.pdbx_description
1 polymer ?
#
loop_
_entity_poly.entity_id
_entity_poly.type
_entity_poly.pdbx_seq_one_letter_code
_entity_poly.pdbx_strand_id
1 'polypeptide(L)'
;MSYPKVPPKPSQTAATKLSDQQRARLLKLQEREELKGLLVNKFKKKYGNEAGFIDKEVENFMKQETLTEANLQKLDDKIKKRVDADQRSVSQKSEAQPKPITPSVRSSKNSVKGSDQMSVASSMRSSVKSTEFTPEDNEDEWAAILEYDTIMFHEEEKARLRREIENKMKLKRELDRQLNDKNRKKLSEQEEERLYDEAQKRNIEMMELKEKERDLMYKEKVMQEKLLRDKQLAEEKRRKRLDNRQQKDLDEKLVARLQDELKADQNAFEEKRRDERQYMLRMMQENEENKRIQNEIKELERQNDIKSMEDYAKMLDKQEEDRLNEVKAREERQQLLMARMADTVLKEQKLKNHEEDLLLLRQIEEKELLDKAEDERRMLQLQKQKQDIRKILDRQVLDKNNRKIIEKKSQDEQADMWKKDADEFYKLEEERRIREKQLNMMHVEILRSQMDEKSLKKKKLAMNHHEVKMNKHLLKKIHQDKSESQSVDEEN
;
A
#
# COMPACT_ATOMS: atom_id res chain seq x y z
N MET A 1 26.87 -40.95 1.89
CA MET A 1 27.05 -39.56 1.39
C MET A 1 26.36 -39.45 0.05
N SER A 2 25.02 -39.38 0.04
CA SER A 2 24.32 -39.25 -1.23
C SER A 2 24.18 -37.77 -1.53
N TYR A 3 24.73 -37.44 -2.69
CA TYR A 3 24.66 -36.16 -3.34
C TYR A 3 23.26 -35.57 -3.19
N PRO A 4 23.13 -34.25 -2.89
CA PRO A 4 21.87 -33.58 -3.12
C PRO A 4 21.55 -33.78 -4.59
N LYS A 5 20.59 -34.68 -4.84
CA LYS A 5 20.02 -34.93 -6.15
C LYS A 5 19.68 -33.57 -6.69
N VAL A 6 20.43 -33.19 -7.74
CA VAL A 6 20.16 -32.05 -8.59
C VAL A 6 18.65 -32.10 -8.85
N PRO A 7 17.87 -31.10 -8.40
CA PRO A 7 16.46 -31.10 -8.73
C PRO A 7 16.39 -31.23 -10.25
N PRO A 8 15.61 -32.17 -10.79
CA PRO A 8 15.39 -32.21 -12.22
C PRO A 8 15.00 -30.79 -12.62
N LYS A 9 15.70 -30.24 -13.63
CA LYS A 9 15.29 -29.02 -14.34
C LYS A 9 13.76 -29.07 -14.38
N PRO A 10 13.04 -28.08 -13.82
CA PRO A 10 11.59 -28.14 -13.76
C PRO A 10 11.16 -28.49 -15.18
N SER A 11 10.52 -29.65 -15.37
CA SER A 11 9.97 -29.95 -16.67
C SER A 11 8.99 -28.80 -16.90
N GLN A 12 9.35 -27.94 -17.84
CA GLN A 12 8.59 -26.77 -18.27
C GLN A 12 7.35 -27.24 -19.06
N THR A 13 6.65 -28.22 -18.52
CA THR A 13 5.49 -28.87 -19.12
C THR A 13 4.27 -28.82 -18.20
N ALA A 14 4.41 -28.25 -16.98
CA ALA A 14 3.30 -27.95 -16.10
C ALA A 14 3.31 -26.50 -15.58
N ALA A 15 4.00 -25.59 -16.28
CA ALA A 15 3.46 -24.24 -16.37
C ALA A 15 2.12 -24.44 -17.06
N THR A 16 1.03 -24.25 -16.31
CA THR A 16 -0.29 -24.00 -16.86
C THR A 16 -0.05 -23.09 -18.05
N LYS A 17 -0.07 -23.67 -19.26
CA LYS A 17 -0.14 -22.92 -20.48
C LYS A 17 -1.46 -22.20 -20.27
N LEU A 18 -1.40 -20.96 -19.76
CA LEU A 18 -2.45 -19.99 -19.95
C LEU A 18 -2.84 -20.23 -21.39
N SER A 19 -4.05 -20.76 -21.60
CA SER A 19 -4.51 -21.18 -22.91
C SER A 19 -4.09 -20.12 -23.90
N ASP A 20 -3.71 -20.46 -25.14
CA ASP A 20 -3.33 -19.43 -26.10
C ASP A 20 -4.40 -18.33 -26.20
N GLN A 21 -5.66 -18.64 -25.84
CA GLN A 21 -6.74 -17.68 -25.59
C GLN A 21 -6.53 -16.75 -24.39
N GLN A 22 -6.06 -17.24 -23.24
CA GLN A 22 -5.73 -16.41 -22.07
C GLN A 22 -4.50 -15.53 -22.32
N ARG A 23 -3.47 -16.04 -23.01
CA ARG A 23 -2.32 -15.22 -23.44
C ARG A 23 -2.74 -14.13 -24.43
N ALA A 24 -3.56 -14.48 -25.42
CA ALA A 24 -4.12 -13.52 -26.35
C ALA A 24 -5.05 -12.50 -25.65
N ARG A 25 -5.82 -12.90 -24.64
CA ARG A 25 -6.64 -11.97 -23.83
C ARG A 25 -5.79 -11.01 -23.01
N LEU A 26 -4.69 -11.48 -22.43
CA LEU A 26 -3.75 -10.63 -21.68
C LEU A 26 -3.05 -9.63 -22.60
N LEU A 27 -2.57 -10.07 -23.77
CA LEU A 27 -2.00 -9.16 -24.76
C LEU A 27 -3.01 -8.11 -25.22
N LYS A 28 -4.26 -8.51 -25.51
CA LYS A 28 -5.34 -7.56 -25.85
C LYS A 28 -5.66 -6.60 -24.72
N LEU A 29 -5.59 -7.03 -23.46
CA LEU A 29 -5.76 -6.14 -22.30
C LEU A 29 -4.62 -5.14 -22.19
N GLN A 30 -3.38 -5.60 -22.40
CA GLN A 30 -2.20 -4.73 -22.38
C GLN A 30 -2.24 -3.71 -23.52
N GLU A 31 -2.50 -4.14 -24.76
CA GLU A 31 -2.68 -3.25 -25.92
C GLU A 31 -3.79 -2.22 -25.69
N ARG A 32 -4.88 -2.64 -25.02
CA ARG A 32 -6.00 -1.76 -24.66
C ARG A 32 -5.60 -0.73 -23.59
N GLU A 33 -4.77 -1.10 -22.61
CA GLU A 33 -4.25 -0.15 -21.62
C GLU A 33 -3.24 0.83 -22.23
N GLU A 34 -2.35 0.35 -23.11
CA GLU A 34 -1.40 1.20 -23.83
C GLU A 34 -2.14 2.21 -24.73
N LEU A 35 -3.16 1.77 -25.47
CA LEU A 35 -4.03 2.65 -26.25
C LEU A 35 -4.79 3.65 -25.37
N LYS A 36 -5.29 3.23 -24.20
CA LYS A 36 -5.92 4.14 -23.22
C LYS A 36 -4.94 5.25 -22.83
N GLY A 37 -3.70 4.91 -22.49
CA GLY A 37 -2.66 5.87 -22.14
C GLY A 37 -2.32 6.84 -23.28
N LEU A 38 -2.20 6.32 -24.51
CA LEU A 38 -1.95 7.15 -25.70
C LEU A 38 -3.10 8.12 -26.00
N LEU A 39 -4.35 7.66 -25.93
CA LEU A 39 -5.53 8.51 -26.16
C LEU A 39 -5.64 9.59 -25.08
N VAL A 40 -5.47 9.22 -23.81
CA VAL A 40 -5.44 10.18 -22.69
C VAL A 40 -4.39 11.26 -22.92
N ASN A 41 -3.15 10.87 -23.25
CA ASN A 41 -2.07 11.82 -23.49
C ASN A 41 -2.35 12.72 -24.72
N LYS A 42 -2.88 12.16 -25.80
CA LYS A 42 -3.23 12.92 -27.01
C LYS A 42 -4.34 13.94 -26.74
N PHE A 43 -5.38 13.57 -25.99
CA PHE A 43 -6.48 14.47 -25.63
C PHE A 43 -6.06 15.52 -24.59
N LYS A 44 -5.27 15.15 -23.57
CA LYS A 44 -4.69 16.12 -22.63
C LYS A 44 -3.81 17.15 -23.35
N LYS A 45 -3.04 16.72 -24.35
CA LYS A 45 -2.23 17.61 -25.18
C LYS A 45 -3.07 18.53 -26.07
N LYS A 46 -4.21 18.05 -26.60
CA LYS A 46 -5.07 18.80 -27.51
C LYS A 46 -6.00 19.78 -26.79
N TYR A 47 -6.53 19.43 -25.62
CA TYR A 47 -7.58 20.18 -24.91
C TYR A 47 -7.16 20.75 -23.56
N GLY A 48 -5.94 20.47 -23.08
CA GLY A 48 -5.43 20.97 -21.80
C GLY A 48 -5.58 19.98 -20.65
N ASN A 49 -5.01 20.35 -19.50
CA ASN A 49 -4.76 19.46 -18.36
C ASN A 49 -5.95 19.34 -17.38
N GLU A 50 -7.18 19.28 -17.89
CA GLU A 50 -8.37 18.96 -17.09
C GLU A 50 -8.44 17.45 -16.84
N ALA A 51 -7.45 16.97 -16.09
CA ALA A 51 -7.05 15.57 -16.08
C ALA A 51 -8.15 14.59 -15.61
N GLY A 52 -9.12 15.05 -14.81
CA GLY A 52 -10.13 14.18 -14.24
C GLY A 52 -11.25 13.74 -15.19
N PHE A 53 -11.61 14.55 -16.20
CA PHE A 53 -12.73 14.23 -17.09
C PHE A 53 -12.28 13.40 -18.30
N ILE A 54 -11.16 13.78 -18.94
CA ILE A 54 -10.60 13.07 -20.10
C ILE A 54 -10.33 11.61 -19.74
N ASP A 55 -9.76 11.34 -18.56
CA ASP A 55 -9.41 9.99 -18.12
C ASP A 55 -10.67 9.10 -17.96
N LYS A 56 -11.76 9.66 -17.43
CA LYS A 56 -13.05 8.96 -17.27
C LYS A 56 -13.73 8.70 -18.60
N GLU A 57 -13.72 9.66 -19.52
CA GLU A 57 -14.39 9.53 -20.80
C GLU A 57 -13.67 8.54 -21.72
N VAL A 58 -12.33 8.58 -21.74
CA VAL A 58 -11.52 7.57 -22.46
C VAL A 58 -11.68 6.19 -21.82
N GLU A 59 -11.77 6.07 -20.49
CA GLU A 59 -12.04 4.78 -19.83
C GLU A 59 -13.42 4.21 -20.18
N ASN A 60 -14.45 5.06 -20.18
CA ASN A 60 -15.80 4.68 -20.56
C ASN A 60 -15.86 4.26 -22.04
N PHE A 61 -15.18 4.98 -22.92
CA PHE A 61 -15.06 4.65 -24.34
C PHE A 61 -14.47 3.26 -24.54
N MET A 62 -13.36 2.96 -23.85
CA MET A 62 -12.72 1.65 -23.94
C MET A 62 -13.66 0.54 -23.45
N LYS A 63 -14.51 0.79 -22.44
CA LYS A 63 -15.49 -0.18 -21.90
C LYS A 63 -16.67 -0.46 -22.85
N GLN A 64 -17.10 0.50 -23.66
CA GLN A 64 -18.39 0.44 -24.35
C GLN A 64 -18.30 0.03 -25.83
N GLU A 65 -17.25 0.40 -26.56
CA GLU A 65 -17.27 0.32 -28.03
C GLU A 65 -16.04 -0.34 -28.67
N THR A 66 -16.25 -0.91 -29.86
CA THR A 66 -15.17 -1.32 -30.77
C THR A 66 -14.47 -0.07 -31.31
N LEU A 67 -13.13 -0.12 -31.37
CA LEU A 67 -12.29 0.96 -31.87
C LEU A 67 -12.53 1.16 -33.38
N THR A 68 -13.49 2.00 -33.72
CA THR A 68 -13.72 2.47 -35.09
C THR A 68 -13.40 3.96 -35.17
N GLU A 69 -12.99 4.43 -36.35
CA GLU A 69 -12.67 5.83 -36.58
C GLU A 69 -13.84 6.76 -36.26
N ALA A 70 -15.05 6.36 -36.63
CA ALA A 70 -16.28 7.09 -36.32
C ALA A 70 -16.50 7.25 -34.80
N ASN A 71 -16.17 6.22 -34.01
CA ASN A 71 -16.30 6.27 -32.56
C ASN A 71 -15.23 7.17 -31.92
N LEU A 72 -14.00 7.17 -32.46
CA LEU A 72 -12.96 8.11 -32.03
C LEU A 72 -13.32 9.57 -32.34
N GLN A 73 -13.96 9.85 -33.49
CA GLN A 73 -14.46 11.18 -33.81
C GLN A 73 -15.57 11.62 -32.84
N LYS A 74 -16.53 10.75 -32.51
CA LYS A 74 -17.56 11.04 -31.50
C LYS A 74 -16.96 11.33 -30.12
N LEU A 75 -15.93 10.60 -29.72
CA LEU A 75 -15.21 10.84 -28.47
C LEU A 75 -14.53 12.21 -28.49
N ASP A 76 -13.86 12.56 -29.59
CA ASP A 76 -13.22 13.88 -29.79
C ASP A 76 -14.26 15.01 -29.70
N ASP A 77 -15.40 14.88 -30.39
CA ASP A 77 -16.50 15.84 -30.34
C ASP A 77 -17.12 15.97 -28.95
N LYS A 78 -17.25 14.85 -28.23
CA LYS A 78 -17.80 14.83 -26.87
C LYS A 78 -16.87 15.51 -25.86
N ILE A 79 -15.56 15.26 -25.96
CA ILE A 79 -14.55 15.94 -25.13
C ILE A 79 -14.53 17.43 -25.47
N LYS A 80 -14.50 17.79 -26.76
CA LYS A 80 -14.51 19.17 -27.23
C LYS A 80 -15.73 19.95 -26.73
N LYS A 81 -16.94 19.39 -26.88
CA LYS A 81 -18.19 20.00 -26.42
C LYS A 81 -18.21 20.26 -24.92
N ARG A 82 -17.58 19.39 -24.13
CA ARG A 82 -17.45 19.54 -22.67
C ARG A 82 -16.47 20.64 -22.29
N VAL A 83 -15.30 20.66 -22.92
CA VAL A 83 -14.28 21.70 -22.71
C VAL A 83 -14.82 23.07 -23.12
N ASP A 84 -15.54 23.16 -24.23
CA ASP A 84 -16.21 24.40 -24.67
C ASP A 84 -17.30 24.85 -23.68
N ALA A 85 -18.03 23.90 -23.06
CA ALA A 85 -19.02 24.21 -22.04
C ALA A 85 -18.39 24.71 -20.73
N ASP A 86 -17.30 24.08 -20.29
CA ASP A 86 -16.56 24.49 -19.09
C ASP A 86 -15.88 25.85 -19.30
N GLN A 87 -15.28 26.13 -20.46
CA GLN A 87 -14.74 27.45 -20.80
C GLN A 87 -15.81 28.56 -20.84
N ARG A 88 -17.03 28.24 -21.32
CA ARG A 88 -18.18 29.17 -21.27
C ARG A 88 -18.66 29.41 -19.84
N SER A 89 -18.60 28.41 -18.97
CA SER A 89 -18.99 28.55 -17.55
C SER A 89 -18.00 29.40 -16.74
N VAL A 90 -16.71 29.39 -17.11
CA VAL A 90 -15.67 30.20 -16.47
C VAL A 90 -15.75 31.66 -16.91
N SER A 91 -16.12 31.94 -18.16
CA SER A 91 -16.27 33.32 -18.68
C SER A 91 -17.55 34.04 -18.23
N GLN A 92 -18.52 33.35 -17.61
CA GLN A 92 -19.71 33.98 -17.01
C GLN A 92 -19.64 34.09 -15.47
N LYS A 93 -18.48 33.81 -14.86
CA LYS A 93 -18.32 33.80 -13.39
C LYS A 93 -17.39 34.89 -12.83
N SER A 94 -16.96 35.85 -13.65
CA SER A 94 -16.16 37.01 -13.24
C SER A 94 -16.87 38.36 -13.35
N GLU A 95 -18.20 38.39 -13.35
CA GLU A 95 -18.98 39.61 -13.14
C GLU A 95 -20.16 39.34 -12.18
N ALA A 96 -19.87 38.62 -11.10
CA ALA A 96 -20.74 38.56 -9.94
C ALA A 96 -20.50 39.81 -9.08
N GLN A 97 -21.29 40.83 -9.38
CA GLN A 97 -21.51 42.00 -8.56
C GLN A 97 -21.60 41.65 -7.06
N PRO A 98 -21.02 42.46 -6.16
CA PRO A 98 -21.18 42.28 -4.72
C PRO A 98 -22.67 42.38 -4.37
N LYS A 99 -23.23 41.31 -3.79
CA LYS A 99 -24.57 41.36 -3.19
C LYS A 99 -24.56 42.42 -2.08
N PRO A 100 -25.38 43.47 -2.17
CA PRO A 100 -25.52 44.40 -1.05
C PRO A 100 -26.26 43.69 0.08
N ILE A 101 -25.66 43.80 1.26
CA ILE A 101 -26.31 43.60 2.55
C ILE A 101 -27.61 44.40 2.54
N THR A 102 -28.71 43.75 2.89
CA THR A 102 -30.01 44.38 3.10
C THR A 102 -30.00 45.21 4.39
N PRO A 103 -30.23 46.53 4.35
CA PRO A 103 -30.96 47.20 5.41
C PRO A 103 -32.42 47.30 4.98
N SER A 104 -33.31 46.71 5.79
CA SER A 104 -34.75 46.95 5.71
C SER A 104 -35.03 48.40 6.09
N VAL A 105 -34.96 49.30 5.11
CA VAL A 105 -35.50 50.65 5.18
C VAL A 105 -36.77 50.65 4.36
N ARG A 106 -37.91 50.51 5.05
CA ARG A 106 -39.22 50.76 4.45
C ARG A 106 -39.44 52.27 4.32
N SER A 107 -39.26 52.74 3.08
CA SER A 107 -40.24 53.56 2.36
C SER A 107 -40.79 54.79 3.09
N SER A 108 -40.13 55.92 2.84
CA SER A 108 -40.77 57.23 2.81
C SER A 108 -41.27 57.55 1.38
N LYS A 109 -42.37 58.33 1.34
CA LYS A 109 -42.95 59.10 0.22
C LYS A 109 -43.79 58.38 -0.85
N ASN A 110 -45.10 58.62 -0.83
CA ASN A 110 -45.68 59.75 -1.57
C ASN A 110 -47.18 59.98 -1.35
N SER A 111 -47.59 61.22 -1.66
CA SER A 111 -48.94 61.78 -1.82
C SER A 111 -49.57 62.34 -0.53
N VAL A 112 -49.59 63.67 -0.31
CA VAL A 112 -50.30 64.75 -1.02
C VAL A 112 -51.83 64.65 -0.88
N LYS A 113 -52.44 65.82 -0.54
CA LYS A 113 -53.82 66.16 -0.15
C LYS A 113 -54.02 66.13 1.38
N GLY A 114 -54.40 67.21 2.06
CA GLY A 114 -55.05 68.44 1.63
C GLY A 114 -56.25 68.69 2.55
N SER A 115 -56.10 69.61 3.49
CA SER A 115 -57.13 70.33 4.27
C SER A 115 -56.35 71.04 5.41
N ASP A 116 -56.26 72.36 5.50
CA ASP A 116 -57.28 73.39 5.34
C ASP A 116 -58.53 73.07 6.17
N GLN A 117 -58.42 73.24 7.49
CA GLN A 117 -59.47 73.73 8.40
C GLN A 117 -58.74 74.36 9.63
N MET A 118 -58.65 75.68 9.73
CA MET A 118 -59.66 76.54 10.36
C MET A 118 -60.01 76.09 11.79
N SER A 119 -59.52 76.83 12.78
CA SER A 119 -60.28 77.24 13.97
C SER A 119 -59.49 78.36 14.65
N VAL A 120 -59.54 79.52 14.01
CA VAL A 120 -59.57 80.81 14.70
C VAL A 120 -60.98 80.90 15.28
N ALA A 121 -61.12 80.94 16.61
CA ALA A 121 -62.34 81.35 17.29
C ALA A 121 -61.91 82.28 18.44
N SER A 122 -61.97 83.60 18.21
CA SER A 122 -63.11 84.48 18.50
C SER A 122 -63.12 84.88 19.98
N SER A 123 -62.85 86.15 20.31
CA SER A 123 -63.82 87.27 20.26
C SER A 123 -64.90 87.04 21.32
N MET A 124 -65.12 87.94 22.29
CA MET A 124 -65.77 89.23 22.03
C MET A 124 -65.33 90.32 23.01
N ARG A 125 -64.97 91.46 22.43
CA ARG A 125 -65.26 92.80 22.95
C ARG A 125 -66.77 92.97 23.06
N SER A 126 -67.25 93.56 24.14
CA SER A 126 -68.51 94.29 24.16
C SER A 126 -68.26 95.68 24.76
N SER A 127 -68.69 96.69 24.01
CA SER A 127 -68.57 98.10 24.32
C SER A 127 -69.97 98.73 24.36
N VAL A 128 -70.12 99.73 25.25
CA VAL A 128 -71.07 100.86 25.21
C VAL A 128 -72.50 100.66 25.72
N LYS A 129 -72.82 101.33 26.85
CA LYS A 129 -73.89 102.37 27.04
C LYS A 129 -73.83 102.86 28.50
N SER A 130 -73.38 104.10 28.79
CA SER A 130 -74.18 105.32 29.05
C SER A 130 -75.39 105.05 29.95
N THR A 131 -75.57 105.63 31.14
CA THR A 131 -75.69 107.06 31.54
C THR A 131 -75.77 107.08 33.08
N GLU A 132 -75.18 108.02 33.83
CA GLU A 132 -75.89 109.15 34.50
C GLU A 132 -74.87 109.72 35.54
N PHE A 133 -74.18 110.82 35.23
CA PHE A 133 -74.41 112.19 35.75
C PHE A 133 -74.54 112.35 37.27
N THR A 134 -73.46 112.75 37.95
CA THR A 134 -73.40 113.97 38.78
C THR A 134 -71.94 114.43 38.96
N PRO A 135 -71.65 115.74 38.89
CA PRO A 135 -70.31 116.32 38.95
C PRO A 135 -69.92 116.76 40.36
N GLU A 136 -68.62 116.74 40.69
CA GLU A 136 -67.98 117.78 41.50
C GLU A 136 -66.44 117.70 41.37
N ASP A 137 -65.89 118.79 40.82
CA ASP A 137 -64.53 119.35 40.89
C ASP A 137 -63.39 118.55 41.58
N ASN A 138 -62.37 118.17 40.80
CA ASN A 138 -61.01 118.77 40.82
C ASN A 138 -59.92 117.81 40.30
N GLU A 139 -59.10 118.30 39.34
CA GLU A 139 -57.74 117.85 38.97
C GLU A 139 -57.57 116.54 38.15
N ASP A 140 -57.64 116.68 36.81
CA ASP A 140 -56.95 115.92 35.73
C ASP A 140 -56.56 114.41 35.93
N GLU A 141 -57.45 113.61 36.50
CA GLU A 141 -57.29 112.16 36.73
C GLU A 141 -57.09 111.34 35.43
N TRP A 142 -57.53 111.88 34.29
CA TRP A 142 -57.35 111.23 32.98
C TRP A 142 -55.89 111.19 32.55
N ALA A 143 -55.09 112.20 32.90
CA ALA A 143 -53.65 112.20 32.65
C ALA A 143 -52.95 111.12 33.49
N ALA A 144 -53.36 110.96 34.75
CA ALA A 144 -52.82 109.93 35.65
C ALA A 144 -53.15 108.51 35.16
N ILE A 145 -54.35 108.28 34.62
CA ILE A 145 -54.74 106.98 34.03
C ILE A 145 -53.90 106.68 32.78
N LEU A 146 -53.67 107.68 31.92
CA LEU A 146 -52.91 107.49 30.68
C LEU A 146 -51.41 107.29 30.94
N GLU A 147 -50.85 108.00 31.93
CA GLU A 147 -49.48 107.77 32.42
C GLU A 147 -49.35 106.38 33.08
N TYR A 148 -50.34 105.95 33.86
CA TYR A 148 -50.38 104.60 34.41
C TYR A 148 -50.46 103.52 33.33
N ASP A 149 -51.33 103.67 32.33
CA ASP A 149 -51.46 102.71 31.22
C ASP A 149 -50.17 102.63 30.38
N THR A 150 -49.49 103.75 30.15
CA THR A 150 -48.19 103.75 29.44
C THR A 150 -47.08 103.10 30.28
N ILE A 151 -47.04 103.34 31.60
CA ILE A 151 -46.12 102.65 32.51
C ILE A 151 -46.40 101.14 32.54
N MET A 152 -47.67 100.74 32.65
CA MET A 152 -48.10 99.33 32.66
C MET A 152 -47.79 98.63 31.34
N PHE A 153 -47.99 99.30 30.20
CA PHE A 153 -47.62 98.76 28.89
C PHE A 153 -46.10 98.54 28.77
N HIS A 154 -45.28 99.51 29.21
CA HIS A 154 -43.83 99.35 29.21
C HIS A 154 -43.34 98.30 30.21
N GLU A 155 -44.02 98.15 31.35
CA GLU A 155 -43.75 97.08 32.32
C GLU A 155 -44.14 95.71 31.76
N GLU A 156 -45.28 95.61 31.08
CA GLU A 156 -45.74 94.40 30.40
C GLU A 156 -44.80 94.03 29.23
N GLU A 157 -44.33 95.00 28.46
CA GLU A 157 -43.36 94.79 27.37
C GLU A 157 -42.01 94.29 27.92
N LYS A 158 -41.52 94.90 29.01
CA LYS A 158 -40.32 94.42 29.73
C LYS A 158 -40.53 93.01 30.28
N ALA A 159 -41.71 92.70 30.83
CA ALA A 159 -42.04 91.37 31.33
C ALA A 159 -42.11 90.35 30.19
N ARG A 160 -42.66 90.73 29.03
CA ARG A 160 -42.69 89.90 27.82
C ARG A 160 -41.28 89.59 27.34
N LEU A 161 -40.41 90.60 27.27
CA LEU A 161 -39.01 90.42 26.87
C LEU A 161 -38.26 89.50 27.84
N ARG A 162 -38.48 89.65 29.16
CA ARG A 162 -37.91 88.73 30.17
C ARG A 162 -38.37 87.28 29.95
N ARG A 163 -39.67 87.05 29.74
CA ARG A 163 -40.22 85.71 29.43
C ARG A 163 -39.64 85.14 28.14
N GLU A 164 -39.47 85.95 27.09
CA GLU A 164 -38.83 85.53 25.84
C GLU A 164 -37.36 85.14 26.05
N ILE A 165 -36.60 85.91 26.83
CA ILE A 165 -35.20 85.60 27.17
C ILE A 165 -35.13 84.31 28.01
N GLU A 166 -35.99 84.15 29.00
CA GLU A 166 -36.06 82.93 29.82
C GLU A 166 -36.44 81.70 29.00
N ASN A 167 -37.39 81.82 28.08
CA ASN A 167 -37.77 80.74 27.17
C ASN A 167 -36.63 80.39 26.21
N LYS A 168 -35.91 81.37 25.66
CA LYS A 168 -34.70 81.15 24.85
C LYS A 168 -33.60 80.46 25.66
N MET A 169 -33.39 80.85 26.92
CA MET A 169 -32.43 80.20 27.82
C MET A 169 -32.82 78.75 28.15
N LYS A 170 -34.10 78.49 28.44
CA LYS A 170 -34.60 77.12 28.66
C LYS A 170 -34.44 76.26 27.41
N LEU A 171 -34.79 76.79 26.24
CA LEU A 171 -34.63 76.10 24.96
C LEU A 171 -33.16 75.79 24.66
N LYS A 172 -32.25 76.76 24.88
CA LYS A 172 -30.81 76.55 24.72
C LYS A 172 -30.29 75.45 25.64
N ARG A 173 -30.64 75.48 26.93
CA ARG A 173 -30.25 74.43 27.89
C ARG A 173 -30.76 73.05 27.49
N GLU A 174 -31.99 72.96 26.98
CA GLU A 174 -32.57 71.70 26.53
C GLU A 174 -31.88 71.19 25.25
N LEU A 175 -31.56 72.05 24.30
CA LEU A 175 -30.78 71.69 23.11
C LEU A 175 -29.36 71.25 23.46
N ASP A 176 -28.69 71.96 24.38
CA ASP A 176 -27.35 71.59 24.87
C ASP A 176 -27.40 70.24 25.60
N ARG A 177 -28.47 69.97 26.38
CA ARG A 177 -28.71 68.68 27.01
C ARG A 177 -28.89 67.57 25.97
N GLN A 178 -29.69 67.80 24.93
CA GLN A 178 -29.91 66.83 23.85
C GLN A 178 -28.61 66.56 23.05
N LEU A 179 -27.80 67.58 22.81
CA LEU A 179 -26.49 67.42 22.17
C LEU A 179 -25.53 66.60 23.06
N ASN A 180 -25.49 66.88 24.36
CA ASN A 180 -24.68 66.11 25.30
C ASN A 180 -25.12 64.66 25.41
N ASP A 181 -26.43 64.40 25.50
CA ASP A 181 -26.98 63.04 25.53
C ASP A 181 -26.70 62.28 24.22
N LYS A 182 -26.80 62.97 23.08
CA LYS A 182 -26.44 62.40 21.77
C LYS A 182 -24.95 62.08 21.68
N ASN A 183 -24.08 62.99 22.13
CA ASN A 183 -22.64 62.76 22.16
C ASN A 183 -22.25 61.63 23.10
N ARG A 184 -22.89 61.54 24.28
CA ARG A 184 -22.68 60.44 25.23
C ARG A 184 -23.10 59.09 24.65
N LYS A 185 -24.25 59.03 23.98
CA LYS A 185 -24.69 57.81 23.27
C LYS A 185 -23.72 57.41 22.18
N LYS A 186 -23.30 58.37 21.35
CA LYS A 186 -22.31 58.13 20.30
C LYS A 186 -20.99 57.59 20.85
N LEU A 187 -20.52 58.10 22.00
CA LEU A 187 -19.31 57.60 22.65
C LEU A 187 -19.50 56.15 23.15
N SER A 188 -20.63 55.86 23.79
CA SER A 188 -20.97 54.50 24.25
C SER A 188 -21.06 53.51 23.08
N GLU A 189 -21.70 53.90 21.98
CA GLU A 189 -21.80 53.10 20.76
C GLU A 189 -20.42 52.82 20.15
N GLN A 190 -19.53 53.82 20.14
CA GLN A 190 -18.15 53.66 19.66
C GLN A 190 -17.32 52.72 20.56
N GLU A 191 -17.50 52.77 21.88
CA GLU A 191 -16.84 51.85 22.80
C GLU A 191 -17.36 50.42 22.64
N GLU A 192 -18.67 50.24 22.49
CA GLU A 192 -19.29 48.94 22.22
C GLU A 192 -18.83 48.35 20.87
N GLU A 193 -18.77 49.17 19.82
CA GLU A 193 -18.24 48.79 18.50
C GLU A 193 -16.78 48.36 18.61
N ARG A 194 -15.95 49.12 19.35
CA ARG A 194 -14.55 48.76 19.57
C ARG A 194 -14.39 47.44 20.31
N LEU A 195 -15.20 47.20 21.34
CA LEU A 195 -15.20 45.94 22.09
C LEU A 195 -15.64 44.76 21.23
N TYR A 196 -16.65 44.98 20.37
CA TYR A 196 -17.11 43.98 19.41
C TYR A 196 -15.99 43.61 18.42
N ASP A 197 -15.31 44.61 17.85
CA ASP A 197 -14.19 44.40 16.94
C ASP A 197 -13.02 43.68 17.62
N GLU A 198 -12.68 44.04 18.86
CA GLU A 198 -11.66 43.36 19.65
C GLU A 198 -12.03 41.90 19.92
N ALA A 199 -13.29 41.62 20.26
CA ALA A 199 -13.77 40.25 20.48
C ALA A 199 -13.75 39.43 19.18
N GLN A 200 -14.12 40.03 18.05
CA GLN A 200 -14.07 39.38 16.75
C GLN A 200 -12.62 39.08 16.33
N LYS A 201 -11.69 40.02 16.55
CA LYS A 201 -10.26 39.80 16.32
C LYS A 201 -9.72 38.65 17.16
N ARG A 202 -10.00 38.59 18.46
CA ARG A 202 -9.60 37.45 19.31
C ARG A 202 -10.17 36.12 18.82
N ASN A 203 -11.41 36.10 18.35
CA ASN A 203 -12.01 34.89 17.79
C ASN A 203 -11.30 34.46 16.48
N ILE A 204 -10.96 35.41 15.60
CA ILE A 204 -10.19 35.12 14.38
C ILE A 204 -8.81 34.58 14.74
N GLU A 205 -8.08 35.21 15.66
CA GLU A 205 -6.77 34.76 16.12
C GLU A 205 -6.82 33.34 16.70
N MET A 206 -7.83 33.03 17.52
CA MET A 206 -8.04 31.69 18.06
C MET A 206 -8.33 30.65 16.97
N MET A 207 -9.05 31.03 15.92
CA MET A 207 -9.31 30.16 14.76
C MET A 207 -8.04 29.93 13.93
N GLU A 208 -7.25 30.97 13.69
CA GLU A 208 -5.96 30.86 13.01
C GLU A 208 -4.97 29.99 13.77
N LEU A 209 -4.94 30.09 15.10
CA LEU A 209 -4.07 29.28 15.95
C LEU A 209 -4.47 27.80 15.86
N LYS A 210 -5.77 27.49 15.94
CA LYS A 210 -6.29 26.13 15.72
C LYS A 210 -5.97 25.61 14.32
N GLU A 211 -6.05 26.45 13.30
CA GLU A 211 -5.71 26.07 11.93
C GLU A 211 -4.22 25.73 11.80
N LYS A 212 -3.34 26.56 12.37
CA LYS A 212 -1.90 26.32 12.45
C LYS A 212 -1.58 25.02 13.20
N GLU A 213 -2.25 24.73 14.30
CA GLU A 213 -2.08 23.46 15.04
C GLU A 213 -2.49 22.26 14.19
N ARG A 214 -3.62 22.34 13.47
CA ARG A 214 -4.04 21.26 12.55
C ARG A 214 -3.03 21.06 11.42
N ASP A 215 -2.49 22.13 10.87
CA ASP A 215 -1.47 22.07 9.81
C ASP A 215 -0.17 21.46 10.31
N LEU A 216 0.25 21.77 11.54
CA LEU A 216 1.41 21.14 12.18
C LEU A 216 1.18 19.65 12.40
N MET A 217 0.02 19.26 12.95
CA MET A 217 -0.36 17.86 13.13
C MET A 217 -0.42 17.11 11.80
N TYR A 218 -0.91 17.75 10.74
CA TYR A 218 -0.93 17.18 9.40
C TYR A 218 0.49 17.00 8.83
N LYS A 219 1.34 18.03 8.93
CA LYS A 219 2.76 17.95 8.52
C LYS A 219 3.51 16.86 9.29
N GLU A 220 3.26 16.73 10.58
CA GLU A 220 3.86 15.68 11.41
C GLU A 220 3.42 14.29 10.97
N LYS A 221 2.11 14.08 10.73
CA LYS A 221 1.60 12.82 10.19
C LYS A 221 2.22 12.46 8.84
N VAL A 222 2.30 13.42 7.93
CA VAL A 222 2.94 13.23 6.62
C VAL A 222 4.43 12.89 6.78
N MET A 223 5.12 13.52 7.74
CA MET A 223 6.52 13.22 8.03
C MET A 223 6.71 11.83 8.62
N GLN A 224 5.84 11.41 9.54
CA GLN A 224 5.85 10.06 10.12
C GLN A 224 5.56 9.00 9.06
N GLU A 225 4.58 9.22 8.19
CA GLU A 225 4.26 8.32 7.07
C GLU A 225 5.44 8.20 6.10
N LYS A 226 6.11 9.32 5.80
CA LYS A 226 7.34 9.32 4.98
C LYS A 226 8.45 8.51 5.65
N LEU A 227 8.69 8.70 6.94
CA LEU A 227 9.70 7.94 7.69
C LEU A 227 9.41 6.43 7.70
N LEU A 228 8.15 6.04 7.84
CA LEU A 228 7.74 4.63 7.76
C LEU A 228 7.95 4.05 6.37
N ARG A 229 7.57 4.76 5.31
CA ARG A 229 7.84 4.35 3.92
C ARG A 229 9.34 4.21 3.66
N ASP A 230 10.14 5.19 4.08
CA ASP A 230 11.59 5.16 3.91
C ASP A 230 12.22 3.99 4.69
N LYS A 231 11.72 3.70 5.88
CA LYS A 231 12.13 2.53 6.68
C LYS A 231 11.78 1.21 5.97
N GLN A 232 10.57 1.08 5.43
CA GLN A 232 10.14 -0.09 4.67
C GLN A 232 11.02 -0.31 3.42
N LEU A 233 11.28 0.75 2.66
CA LEU A 233 12.15 0.70 1.48
C LEU A 233 13.59 0.33 1.86
N ALA A 234 14.10 0.82 2.99
CA ALA A 234 15.43 0.48 3.49
C ALA A 234 15.52 -1.00 3.91
N GLU A 235 14.51 -1.51 4.62
CA GLU A 235 14.41 -2.92 5.01
C GLU A 235 14.30 -3.85 3.79
N GLU A 236 13.46 -3.50 2.81
CA GLU A 236 13.32 -4.26 1.57
C GLU A 236 14.63 -4.30 0.78
N LYS A 237 15.33 -3.15 0.66
CA LYS A 237 16.64 -3.06 0.02
C LYS A 237 17.69 -3.90 0.75
N ARG A 238 17.62 -3.97 2.08
CA ARG A 238 18.52 -4.80 2.90
C ARG A 238 18.23 -6.30 2.70
N ARG A 239 16.97 -6.69 2.67
CA ARG A 239 16.53 -8.06 2.36
C ARG A 239 16.98 -8.49 0.97
N LYS A 240 16.73 -7.67 -0.06
CA LYS A 240 17.14 -7.93 -1.43
C LYS A 240 18.67 -8.08 -1.57
N ARG A 241 19.45 -7.30 -0.81
CA ARG A 241 20.92 -7.44 -0.77
C ARG A 241 21.35 -8.77 -0.14
N LEU A 242 20.67 -9.21 0.92
CA LEU A 242 20.94 -10.50 1.56
C LEU A 242 20.61 -11.65 0.61
N ASP A 243 19.44 -11.63 -0.01
CA ASP A 243 19.00 -12.66 -0.97
C ASP A 243 19.96 -12.71 -2.17
N ASN A 244 20.37 -11.57 -2.72
CA ASN A 244 21.37 -11.51 -3.78
C ASN A 244 22.73 -12.06 -3.34
N ARG A 245 23.12 -11.85 -2.08
CA ARG A 245 24.37 -12.39 -1.54
C ARG A 245 24.28 -13.91 -1.41
N GLN A 246 23.18 -14.42 -0.87
CA GLN A 246 22.94 -15.87 -0.78
C GLN A 246 22.90 -16.52 -2.17
N GLN A 247 22.27 -15.87 -3.15
CA GLN A 247 22.26 -16.35 -4.53
C GLN A 247 23.68 -16.41 -5.12
N LYS A 248 24.48 -15.35 -4.93
CA LYS A 248 25.89 -15.34 -5.35
C LYS A 248 26.70 -16.44 -4.67
N ASP A 249 26.51 -16.65 -3.37
CA ASP A 249 27.22 -17.71 -2.62
C ASP A 249 26.82 -19.12 -3.13
N LEU A 250 25.57 -19.30 -3.57
CA LEU A 250 25.11 -20.56 -4.19
C LEU A 250 25.70 -20.74 -5.59
N ASP A 251 25.71 -19.68 -6.41
CA ASP A 251 26.28 -19.68 -7.74
C ASP A 251 27.81 -19.94 -7.67
N GLU A 252 28.51 -19.34 -6.72
CA GLU A 252 29.94 -19.56 -6.46
C GLU A 252 30.22 -21.01 -6.07
N LYS A 253 29.41 -21.60 -5.18
CA LYS A 253 29.51 -23.03 -4.82
C LYS A 253 29.24 -23.95 -6.02
N LEU A 254 28.33 -23.56 -6.91
CA LEU A 254 28.04 -24.32 -8.12
C LEU A 254 29.21 -24.26 -9.11
N VAL A 255 29.78 -23.08 -9.32
CA VAL A 255 30.97 -22.89 -10.16
C VAL A 255 32.16 -23.65 -9.61
N ALA A 256 32.40 -23.60 -8.29
CA ALA A 256 33.46 -24.37 -7.64
C ALA A 256 33.28 -25.88 -7.86
N ARG A 257 32.06 -26.41 -7.70
CA ARG A 257 31.77 -27.83 -7.97
C ARG A 257 32.04 -28.19 -9.43
N LEU A 258 31.62 -27.36 -10.38
CA LEU A 258 31.88 -27.59 -11.81
C LEU A 258 33.38 -27.57 -12.12
N GLN A 259 34.15 -26.69 -11.49
CA GLN A 259 35.61 -26.66 -11.65
C GLN A 259 36.27 -27.91 -11.06
N ASP A 260 35.79 -28.40 -9.92
CA ASP A 260 36.30 -29.63 -9.30
C ASP A 260 35.95 -30.86 -10.14
N GLU A 261 34.73 -30.93 -10.69
CA GLU A 261 34.31 -31.98 -11.63
C GLU A 261 35.18 -31.96 -12.90
N LEU A 262 35.46 -30.78 -13.46
CA LEU A 262 36.28 -30.63 -14.67
C LEU A 262 37.76 -31.01 -14.40
N LYS A 263 38.29 -30.66 -13.22
CA LYS A 263 39.63 -31.11 -12.80
C LYS A 263 39.68 -32.62 -12.55
N ALA A 264 38.65 -33.19 -11.95
CA ALA A 264 38.55 -34.63 -11.74
C ALA A 264 38.49 -35.39 -13.08
N ASP A 265 37.71 -34.88 -14.04
CA ASP A 265 37.65 -35.43 -15.40
C ASP A 265 38.99 -35.33 -16.13
N GLN A 266 39.71 -34.19 -16.00
CA GLN A 266 41.06 -34.05 -16.53
C GLN A 266 42.04 -35.05 -15.90
N ASN A 267 42.03 -35.19 -14.58
CA ASN A 267 42.89 -36.15 -13.88
C ASN A 267 42.57 -37.60 -14.29
N ALA A 268 41.29 -37.96 -14.37
CA ALA A 268 40.87 -39.29 -14.81
C ALA A 268 41.28 -39.57 -16.26
N PHE A 269 41.24 -38.55 -17.12
CA PHE A 269 41.73 -38.66 -18.49
C PHE A 269 43.25 -38.85 -18.54
N GLU A 270 44.01 -38.11 -17.73
CA GLU A 270 45.46 -38.28 -17.62
C GLU A 270 45.85 -39.65 -17.04
N GLU A 271 45.09 -40.14 -16.06
CA GLU A 271 45.28 -41.46 -15.45
C GLU A 271 45.03 -42.57 -16.47
N LYS A 272 43.92 -42.54 -17.21
CA LYS A 272 43.69 -43.46 -18.34
C LYS A 272 44.83 -43.44 -19.35
N ARG A 273 45.33 -42.24 -19.70
CA ARG A 273 46.47 -42.10 -20.61
C ARG A 273 47.78 -42.63 -20.00
N ARG A 274 47.97 -42.58 -18.68
CA ARG A 274 49.10 -43.23 -17.99
C ARG A 274 48.94 -44.74 -18.01
N ASP A 275 47.76 -45.26 -17.72
CA ASP A 275 47.47 -46.69 -17.71
C ASP A 275 47.63 -47.31 -19.10
N GLU A 276 47.14 -46.65 -20.15
CA GLU A 276 47.35 -47.07 -21.55
C GLU A 276 48.84 -47.13 -21.90
N ARG A 277 49.63 -46.14 -21.46
CA ARG A 277 51.09 -46.14 -21.66
C ARG A 277 51.78 -47.25 -20.89
N GLN A 278 51.39 -47.50 -19.63
CA GLN A 278 51.94 -48.59 -18.84
C GLN A 278 51.56 -49.95 -19.42
N TYR A 279 50.33 -50.10 -19.90
CA TYR A 279 49.85 -51.30 -20.56
C TYR A 279 50.66 -51.58 -21.83
N MET A 280 50.84 -50.57 -22.69
CA MET A 280 51.66 -50.70 -23.90
C MET A 280 53.12 -51.03 -23.59
N LEU A 281 53.68 -50.46 -22.52
CA LEU A 281 55.03 -50.77 -22.06
C LEU A 281 55.15 -52.22 -21.57
N ARG A 282 54.21 -52.71 -20.76
CA ARG A 282 54.18 -54.12 -20.34
C ARG A 282 54.05 -55.05 -21.54
N MET A 283 53.20 -54.72 -22.49
CA MET A 283 53.00 -55.53 -23.69
C MET A 283 54.26 -55.56 -24.56
N MET A 284 55.04 -54.48 -24.60
CA MET A 284 56.38 -54.48 -25.20
C MET A 284 57.37 -55.37 -24.44
N GLN A 285 57.41 -55.30 -23.11
CA GLN A 285 58.29 -56.15 -22.29
C GLN A 285 57.95 -57.63 -22.44
N GLU A 286 56.67 -57.97 -22.42
CA GLU A 286 56.18 -59.34 -22.63
C GLU A 286 56.50 -59.83 -24.05
N ASN A 287 56.40 -58.97 -25.07
CA ASN A 287 56.84 -59.31 -26.42
C ASN A 287 58.36 -59.50 -26.52
N GLU A 288 59.16 -58.70 -25.81
CA GLU A 288 60.61 -58.89 -25.76
C GLU A 288 60.99 -60.18 -25.03
N GLU A 289 60.33 -60.51 -23.91
CA GLU A 289 60.51 -61.76 -23.19
C GLU A 289 60.08 -62.96 -24.03
N ASN A 290 58.92 -62.91 -24.67
CA ASN A 290 58.48 -63.96 -25.60
C ASN A 290 59.46 -64.15 -26.76
N LYS A 291 60.06 -63.06 -27.26
CA LYS A 291 61.09 -63.13 -28.30
C LYS A 291 62.39 -63.73 -27.77
N ARG A 292 62.78 -63.45 -26.52
CA ARG A 292 63.92 -64.09 -25.84
C ARG A 292 63.67 -65.58 -25.65
N ILE A 293 62.52 -65.96 -25.12
CA ILE A 293 62.11 -67.36 -24.92
C ILE A 293 62.08 -68.09 -26.27
N GLN A 294 61.53 -67.48 -27.33
CA GLN A 294 61.57 -68.07 -28.67
C GLN A 294 63.00 -68.25 -29.20
N ASN A 295 63.90 -67.29 -28.94
CA ASN A 295 65.30 -67.41 -29.34
C ASN A 295 66.01 -68.50 -28.54
N GLU A 296 65.74 -68.62 -27.25
CA GLU A 296 66.26 -69.69 -26.39
C GLU A 296 65.73 -71.05 -26.85
N ILE A 297 64.44 -71.18 -27.16
CA ILE A 297 63.85 -72.41 -27.73
C ILE A 297 64.53 -72.74 -29.06
N LYS A 298 64.72 -71.76 -29.96
CA LYS A 298 65.44 -71.99 -31.23
C LYS A 298 66.89 -72.40 -31.02
N GLU A 299 67.56 -71.84 -30.02
CA GLU A 299 68.93 -72.21 -29.71
C GLU A 299 68.98 -73.62 -29.10
N LEU A 300 67.99 -73.98 -28.29
CA LEU A 300 67.85 -75.30 -27.67
C LEU A 300 67.44 -76.35 -28.71
N GLU A 301 66.61 -76.00 -29.68
CA GLU A 301 66.31 -76.78 -30.89
C GLU A 301 67.58 -76.95 -31.73
N ARG A 302 68.35 -75.90 -32.00
CA ARG A 302 69.65 -76.04 -32.68
C ARG A 302 70.60 -76.93 -31.91
N GLN A 303 70.68 -76.80 -30.59
CA GLN A 303 71.52 -77.66 -29.77
C GLN A 303 71.00 -79.09 -29.76
N ASN A 304 69.69 -79.31 -29.78
CA ASN A 304 69.10 -80.63 -29.88
C ASN A 304 69.25 -81.23 -31.28
N ASP A 305 69.24 -80.42 -32.34
CA ASP A 305 69.53 -80.82 -33.71
C ASP A 305 71.01 -81.15 -33.84
N ILE A 306 71.90 -80.34 -33.28
CA ILE A 306 73.35 -80.63 -33.18
C ILE A 306 73.55 -81.91 -32.39
N LYS A 307 72.91 -82.07 -31.22
CA LYS A 307 72.98 -83.32 -30.43
C LYS A 307 72.39 -84.49 -31.19
N SER A 308 71.30 -84.32 -31.93
CA SER A 308 70.69 -85.39 -32.73
C SER A 308 71.56 -85.73 -33.93
N MET A 309 72.25 -84.75 -34.52
CA MET A 309 73.25 -84.95 -35.56
C MET A 309 74.52 -85.58 -35.00
N GLU A 310 74.95 -85.21 -33.80
CA GLU A 310 76.06 -85.81 -33.07
C GLU A 310 75.72 -87.22 -32.61
N ASP A 311 74.47 -87.48 -32.23
CA ASP A 311 73.99 -88.80 -31.82
C ASP A 311 73.71 -89.66 -33.05
N TYR A 312 73.37 -89.06 -34.20
CA TYR A 312 73.31 -89.73 -35.49
C TYR A 312 74.72 -89.98 -36.05
N ALA A 313 75.66 -89.05 -35.85
CA ALA A 313 77.06 -89.22 -36.17
C ALA A 313 77.66 -90.30 -35.27
N LYS A 314 77.40 -90.25 -33.96
CA LYS A 314 77.70 -91.34 -33.04
C LYS A 314 76.96 -92.61 -33.41
N MET A 315 75.76 -92.56 -33.97
CA MET A 315 75.05 -93.75 -34.44
C MET A 315 75.70 -94.31 -35.70
N LEU A 316 76.25 -93.47 -36.58
CA LEU A 316 77.00 -93.88 -37.77
C LEU A 316 78.39 -94.38 -37.39
N ASP A 317 79.10 -93.67 -36.53
CA ASP A 317 80.34 -94.10 -35.89
C ASP A 317 80.08 -95.37 -35.11
N LYS A 318 78.93 -95.51 -34.45
CA LYS A 318 78.48 -96.73 -33.80
C LYS A 318 77.97 -97.76 -34.80
N GLN A 319 77.58 -97.43 -36.02
CA GLN A 319 77.30 -98.41 -37.08
C GLN A 319 78.58 -98.87 -37.76
N GLU A 320 79.63 -98.06 -37.75
CA GLU A 320 81.00 -98.42 -38.13
C GLU A 320 81.66 -99.22 -37.00
N GLU A 321 81.49 -98.78 -35.76
CA GLU A 321 81.90 -99.45 -34.55
C GLU A 321 81.06 -100.70 -34.35
N ASP A 322 79.78 -100.75 -34.73
CA ASP A 322 78.92 -101.93 -34.77
C ASP A 322 79.16 -102.73 -36.04
N ARG A 323 79.79 -102.23 -37.09
CA ARG A 323 80.33 -103.11 -38.15
C ARG A 323 81.60 -103.78 -37.66
N LEU A 324 82.46 -103.04 -36.98
CA LEU A 324 83.64 -103.55 -36.27
C LEU A 324 83.25 -104.47 -35.11
N ASN A 325 82.19 -104.11 -34.40
CA ASN A 325 81.66 -104.81 -33.25
C ASN A 325 80.62 -105.83 -33.67
N GLU A 326 80.05 -105.89 -34.87
CA GLU A 326 79.27 -107.02 -35.41
C GLU A 326 80.20 -108.05 -36.05
N VAL A 327 81.39 -107.63 -36.48
CA VAL A 327 82.51 -108.54 -36.65
C VAL A 327 82.91 -109.15 -35.29
N LYS A 328 83.05 -108.36 -34.21
CA LYS A 328 83.25 -108.89 -32.83
C LYS A 328 81.99 -109.50 -32.18
N ALA A 329 80.78 -109.17 -32.63
CA ALA A 329 79.52 -109.60 -32.03
C ALA A 329 78.85 -110.65 -32.91
N ARG A 330 79.39 -111.02 -34.07
CA ARG A 330 79.26 -112.41 -34.55
C ARG A 330 80.03 -113.35 -33.64
N GLU A 331 81.13 -112.88 -33.05
CA GLU A 331 81.87 -113.56 -31.97
C GLU A 331 81.04 -113.60 -30.66
N GLU A 332 80.44 -112.49 -30.24
CA GLU A 332 79.63 -112.42 -29.00
C GLU A 332 78.14 -112.79 -29.15
N ARG A 333 77.54 -112.82 -30.35
CA ARG A 333 76.17 -113.38 -30.60
C ARG A 333 76.16 -114.90 -30.65
N GLN A 334 77.31 -115.55 -30.53
CA GLN A 334 77.37 -116.91 -30.02
C GLN A 334 77.19 -116.97 -28.49
N GLN A 335 77.45 -115.88 -27.75
CA GLN A 335 77.41 -115.83 -26.28
C GLN A 335 76.16 -115.16 -25.69
N LEU A 336 75.50 -114.22 -26.38
CA LEU A 336 74.44 -113.43 -25.74
C LEU A 336 73.10 -113.39 -26.49
N LEU A 337 72.66 -114.57 -26.94
CA LEU A 337 71.27 -115.03 -26.89
C LEU A 337 70.65 -114.96 -25.46
N MET A 338 71.39 -114.44 -24.46
CA MET A 338 71.13 -114.53 -23.02
C MET A 338 70.52 -113.29 -22.34
N ALA A 339 70.25 -112.16 -23.03
CA ALA A 339 69.72 -110.96 -22.37
C ALA A 339 68.70 -110.20 -23.24
N ARG A 340 67.54 -110.78 -23.57
CA ARG A 340 66.32 -110.74 -22.74
C ARG A 340 65.68 -109.33 -22.63
N MET A 341 64.64 -109.14 -23.44
CA MET A 341 63.32 -108.58 -23.08
C MET A 341 63.31 -107.29 -22.23
N ALA A 342 63.27 -106.18 -22.96
CA ALA A 342 62.98 -104.82 -22.52
C ALA A 342 61.51 -104.66 -22.06
N ASP A 343 61.28 -104.56 -20.74
CA ASP A 343 59.91 -104.51 -20.17
C ASP A 343 59.71 -103.48 -19.03
N THR A 344 60.47 -102.37 -19.01
CA THR A 344 60.47 -101.40 -17.88
C THR A 344 60.04 -99.96 -18.18
N VAL A 345 59.64 -99.59 -19.41
CA VAL A 345 59.34 -98.18 -19.78
C VAL A 345 57.85 -97.80 -19.59
N LEU A 346 56.94 -98.78 -19.56
CA LEU A 346 55.48 -98.53 -19.51
C LEU A 346 54.92 -98.20 -18.12
N LYS A 347 55.71 -98.30 -17.04
CA LYS A 347 55.25 -98.13 -15.66
C LYS A 347 55.45 -96.70 -15.10
N GLU A 348 56.43 -95.95 -15.58
CA GLU A 348 56.70 -94.57 -15.13
C GLU A 348 55.71 -93.54 -15.70
N GLN A 349 55.15 -93.79 -16.88
CA GLN A 349 54.26 -92.84 -17.55
C GLN A 349 52.86 -92.74 -16.89
N LYS A 350 52.44 -93.75 -16.11
CA LYS A 350 51.15 -93.74 -15.41
C LYS A 350 51.16 -92.98 -14.08
N LEU A 351 52.32 -92.82 -13.46
CA LEU A 351 52.46 -92.09 -12.18
C LEU A 351 52.45 -90.57 -12.38
N LYS A 352 53.07 -90.07 -13.46
CA LYS A 352 53.05 -88.63 -13.79
C LYS A 352 51.65 -88.09 -14.09
N ASN A 353 50.84 -88.84 -14.85
CA ASN A 353 49.48 -88.41 -15.18
C ASN A 353 48.57 -88.28 -13.93
N HIS A 354 48.82 -89.08 -12.88
CA HIS A 354 48.01 -89.03 -11.66
C HIS A 354 48.31 -87.82 -10.78
N GLU A 355 49.56 -87.34 -10.80
CA GLU A 355 49.96 -86.14 -10.05
C GLU A 355 49.45 -84.84 -10.69
N GLU A 356 49.36 -84.79 -12.03
CA GLU A 356 48.82 -83.66 -12.78
C GLU A 356 47.32 -83.45 -12.53
N ASP A 357 46.55 -84.54 -12.44
CA ASP A 357 45.11 -84.51 -12.15
C ASP A 357 44.80 -83.97 -10.74
N LEU A 358 45.64 -84.29 -9.74
CA LEU A 358 45.49 -83.79 -8.37
C LEU A 358 45.79 -82.30 -8.23
N LEU A 359 46.76 -81.80 -9.00
CA LEU A 359 47.11 -80.37 -9.04
C LEU A 359 45.99 -79.53 -9.66
N LEU A 360 45.34 -80.04 -10.72
CA LEU A 360 44.21 -79.39 -11.36
C LEU A 360 43.00 -79.27 -10.42
N LEU A 361 42.71 -80.32 -9.64
CA LEU A 361 41.60 -80.29 -8.67
C LEU A 361 41.79 -79.21 -7.61
N ARG A 362 43.02 -79.04 -7.12
CA ARG A 362 43.35 -78.04 -6.08
C ARG A 362 43.17 -76.60 -6.58
N GLN A 363 43.49 -76.33 -7.85
CA GLN A 363 43.29 -75.02 -8.46
C GLN A 363 41.81 -74.67 -8.65
N ILE A 364 40.96 -75.67 -8.92
CA ILE A 364 39.51 -75.49 -9.05
C ILE A 364 38.89 -75.12 -7.69
N GLU A 365 39.25 -75.82 -6.62
CA GLU A 365 38.78 -75.50 -5.26
C GLU A 365 39.20 -74.11 -4.78
N GLU A 366 40.45 -73.72 -5.05
CA GLU A 366 40.96 -72.39 -4.66
C GLU A 366 40.23 -71.26 -5.40
N LYS A 367 39.90 -71.48 -6.68
CA LYS A 367 39.12 -70.53 -7.48
C LYS A 367 37.67 -70.41 -6.98
N GLU A 368 37.01 -71.52 -6.66
CA GLU A 368 35.65 -71.49 -6.12
C GLU A 368 35.55 -70.77 -4.77
N LEU A 369 36.58 -70.87 -3.92
CA LEU A 369 36.65 -70.15 -2.65
C LEU A 369 36.81 -68.64 -2.85
N LEU A 370 37.64 -68.23 -3.82
CA LEU A 370 37.80 -66.82 -4.17
C LEU A 370 36.51 -66.23 -4.75
N ASP A 371 35.83 -66.96 -5.65
CA ASP A 371 34.57 -66.52 -6.26
C ASP A 371 33.47 -66.32 -5.18
N LYS A 372 33.35 -67.26 -4.23
CA LYS A 372 32.42 -67.13 -3.09
C LYS A 372 32.74 -65.91 -2.21
N ALA A 373 34.01 -65.68 -1.90
CA ALA A 373 34.43 -64.52 -1.10
C ALA A 373 34.19 -63.19 -1.83
N GLU A 374 34.35 -63.16 -3.15
CA GLU A 374 34.05 -61.98 -3.97
C GLU A 374 32.55 -61.68 -4.01
N ASP A 375 31.72 -62.71 -4.15
CA ASP A 375 30.26 -62.57 -4.14
C ASP A 375 29.73 -62.09 -2.77
N GLU A 376 30.27 -62.58 -1.66
CA GLU A 376 29.95 -62.09 -0.32
C GLU A 376 30.32 -60.60 -0.15
N ARG A 377 31.48 -60.18 -0.66
CA ARG A 377 31.89 -58.76 -0.66
C ARG A 377 30.93 -57.90 -1.48
N ARG A 378 30.51 -58.36 -2.67
CA ARG A 378 29.52 -57.65 -3.50
C ARG A 378 28.19 -57.53 -2.78
N MET A 379 27.71 -58.60 -2.14
CA MET A 379 26.46 -58.61 -1.38
C MET A 379 26.48 -57.64 -0.19
N LEU A 380 27.56 -57.63 0.60
CA LEU A 380 27.74 -56.70 1.72
C LEU A 380 27.76 -55.24 1.26
N GLN A 381 28.45 -54.94 0.16
CA GLN A 381 28.46 -53.59 -0.41
C GLN A 381 27.06 -53.16 -0.86
N LEU A 382 26.31 -54.05 -1.51
CA LEU A 382 24.96 -53.78 -1.99
C LEU A 382 23.98 -53.57 -0.82
N GLN A 383 24.15 -54.31 0.28
CA GLN A 383 23.37 -54.12 1.51
C GLN A 383 23.70 -52.78 2.18
N LYS A 384 24.98 -52.40 2.25
CA LYS A 384 25.42 -51.10 2.78
C LYS A 384 24.87 -49.94 1.95
N GLN A 385 24.92 -50.04 0.62
CA GLN A 385 24.33 -49.06 -0.29
C GLN A 385 22.81 -48.92 -0.06
N LYS A 386 22.09 -50.03 0.08
CA LYS A 386 20.65 -50.02 0.41
C LYS A 386 20.36 -49.33 1.75
N GLN A 387 21.17 -49.58 2.78
CA GLN A 387 21.02 -48.92 4.08
C GLN A 387 21.29 -47.42 4.00
N ASP A 388 22.33 -47.01 3.26
CA ASP A 388 22.62 -45.59 3.06
C ASP A 388 21.47 -44.90 2.31
N ILE A 389 20.98 -45.50 1.23
CA ILE A 389 19.83 -44.97 0.47
C ILE A 389 18.60 -44.81 1.37
N ARG A 390 18.29 -45.78 2.25
CA ARG A 390 17.21 -45.65 3.24
C ARG A 390 17.41 -44.47 4.17
N LYS A 391 18.59 -44.32 4.79
CA LYS A 391 18.89 -43.19 5.68
C LYS A 391 18.71 -41.83 4.98
N ILE A 392 19.06 -41.75 3.71
CA ILE A 392 18.90 -40.52 2.92
C ILE A 392 17.43 -40.23 2.62
N LEU A 393 16.65 -41.26 2.27
CA LEU A 393 15.20 -41.13 2.08
C LEU A 393 14.51 -40.72 3.39
N ASP A 394 14.84 -41.35 4.51
CA ASP A 394 14.29 -41.02 5.83
C ASP A 394 14.60 -39.55 6.20
N ARG A 395 15.84 -39.11 5.94
CA ARG A 395 16.22 -37.70 6.12
C ARG A 395 15.42 -36.76 5.22
N GLN A 396 15.20 -37.12 3.95
CA GLN A 396 14.39 -36.31 3.03
C GLN A 396 12.92 -36.23 3.46
N VAL A 397 12.37 -37.32 3.99
CA VAL A 397 11.00 -37.35 4.55
C VAL A 397 10.90 -36.47 5.79
N LEU A 398 11.87 -36.55 6.71
CA LEU A 398 11.94 -35.68 7.88
C LEU A 398 12.08 -34.21 7.49
N ASP A 399 12.96 -33.87 6.55
CA ASP A 399 13.14 -32.50 6.07
C ASP A 399 11.85 -31.98 5.40
N LYS A 400 11.17 -32.82 4.62
CA LYS A 400 9.88 -32.46 4.00
C LYS A 400 8.79 -32.24 5.05
N ASN A 401 8.74 -33.07 6.09
CA ASN A 401 7.79 -32.90 7.19
C ASN A 401 8.10 -31.63 8.00
N ASN A 402 9.37 -31.34 8.28
CA ASN A 402 9.77 -30.11 8.96
C ASN A 402 9.40 -28.87 8.15
N ARG A 403 9.60 -28.88 6.82
CA ARG A 403 9.15 -27.80 5.94
C ARG A 403 7.64 -27.61 6.00
N LYS A 404 6.86 -28.69 5.95
CA LYS A 404 5.40 -28.62 6.10
C LYS A 404 4.98 -28.04 7.46
N ILE A 405 5.66 -28.41 8.54
CA ILE A 405 5.37 -27.87 9.87
C ILE A 405 5.66 -26.37 9.93
N ILE A 406 6.80 -25.93 9.37
CA ILE A 406 7.16 -24.50 9.33
C ILE A 406 6.18 -23.72 8.44
N GLU A 407 5.82 -24.25 7.27
CA GLU A 407 4.85 -23.64 6.37
C GLU A 407 3.48 -23.52 7.05
N LYS A 408 3.04 -24.58 7.73
CA LYS A 408 1.80 -24.56 8.51
C LYS A 408 1.85 -23.51 9.63
N LYS A 409 2.93 -23.45 10.41
CA LYS A 409 3.09 -22.41 11.44
C LYS A 409 3.04 -20.99 10.87
N SER A 410 3.67 -20.76 9.71
CA SER A 410 3.62 -19.45 9.05
C SER A 410 2.21 -19.12 8.54
N GLN A 411 1.45 -20.11 8.05
CA GLN A 411 0.05 -19.94 7.68
C GLN A 411 -0.83 -19.65 8.90
N ASP A 412 -0.61 -20.37 10.00
CA ASP A 412 -1.33 -20.16 11.26
C ASP A 412 -1.04 -18.73 11.81
N GLU A 413 0.21 -18.26 11.77
CA GLU A 413 0.59 -16.89 12.15
C GLU A 413 -0.08 -15.82 11.25
N GLN A 414 -0.15 -16.06 9.94
CA GLN A 414 -0.86 -15.16 9.02
C GLN A 414 -2.36 -15.12 9.31
N ALA A 415 -2.97 -16.27 9.59
CA ALA A 415 -4.37 -16.37 9.95
C ALA A 415 -4.67 -15.63 11.27
N ASP A 416 -3.77 -15.75 12.26
CA ASP A 416 -3.89 -15.02 13.53
C ASP A 416 -3.75 -13.50 13.35
N MET A 417 -2.85 -13.04 12.47
CA MET A 417 -2.77 -11.62 12.12
C MET A 417 -4.06 -11.12 11.46
N TRP A 418 -4.58 -11.84 10.47
CA TRP A 418 -5.85 -11.46 9.83
C TRP A 418 -7.04 -11.47 10.79
N LYS A 419 -7.05 -12.38 11.76
CA LYS A 419 -8.07 -12.42 12.81
C LYS A 419 -7.97 -11.18 13.70
N LYS A 420 -6.77 -10.79 14.12
CA LYS A 420 -6.54 -9.56 14.89
C LYS A 420 -6.95 -8.31 14.11
N ASP A 421 -6.54 -8.20 12.84
CA ASP A 421 -6.90 -7.08 11.98
C ASP A 421 -8.42 -6.97 11.80
N ALA A 422 -9.11 -8.11 11.63
CA ALA A 422 -10.56 -8.16 11.55
C ALA A 422 -11.22 -7.72 12.87
N ASP A 423 -10.74 -8.21 14.02
CA ASP A 423 -11.25 -7.83 15.33
C ASP A 423 -11.02 -6.34 15.62
N GLU A 424 -9.87 -5.79 15.24
CA GLU A 424 -9.57 -4.35 15.35
C GLU A 424 -10.48 -3.51 14.46
N PHE A 425 -10.72 -3.96 13.23
CA PHE A 425 -11.66 -3.31 12.32
C PHE A 425 -13.08 -3.28 12.92
N TYR A 426 -13.57 -4.39 13.46
CA TYR A 426 -14.90 -4.43 14.09
C TYR A 426 -14.98 -3.52 15.33
N LYS A 427 -13.93 -3.47 16.16
CA LYS A 427 -13.87 -2.55 17.32
C LYS A 427 -13.93 -1.09 16.87
N LEU A 428 -13.15 -0.71 15.86
CA LEU A 428 -13.16 0.65 15.33
C LEU A 428 -14.51 1.03 14.73
N GLU A 429 -15.16 0.12 14.01
CA GLU A 429 -16.48 0.35 13.43
C GLU A 429 -17.56 0.46 14.53
N GLU A 430 -17.45 -0.34 15.60
CA GLU A 430 -18.31 -0.24 16.77
C GLU A 430 -18.12 1.10 17.51
N GLU A 431 -16.89 1.54 17.74
CA GLU A 431 -16.59 2.87 18.30
C GLU A 431 -17.12 4.00 17.43
N ARG A 432 -17.01 3.88 16.10
CA ARG A 432 -17.58 4.84 15.14
C ARG A 432 -19.10 4.87 15.27
N ARG A 433 -19.75 3.71 15.32
CA ARG A 433 -21.20 3.59 15.49
C ARG A 433 -21.67 4.15 16.84
N ILE A 434 -20.91 3.95 17.91
CA ILE A 434 -21.19 4.54 19.23
C ILE A 434 -21.07 6.07 19.16
N ARG A 435 -20.01 6.60 18.56
CA ARG A 435 -19.85 8.06 18.36
C ARG A 435 -20.97 8.66 17.52
N GLU A 436 -21.39 7.98 16.46
CA GLU A 436 -22.52 8.42 15.64
C GLU A 436 -23.83 8.42 16.44
N LYS A 437 -24.08 7.37 17.24
CA LYS A 437 -25.23 7.34 18.17
C LYS A 437 -25.17 8.49 19.17
N GLN A 438 -24.00 8.77 19.76
CA GLN A 438 -23.83 9.89 20.69
C GLN A 438 -24.09 11.23 20.00
N LEU A 439 -23.57 11.47 18.80
CA LEU A 439 -23.85 12.67 18.03
C LEU A 439 -25.34 12.81 17.71
N ASN A 440 -25.98 11.72 17.30
CA ASN A 440 -27.43 11.72 17.04
C ASN A 440 -28.24 11.98 18.31
N MET A 441 -27.82 11.45 19.46
CA MET A 441 -28.44 11.78 20.76
C MET A 441 -28.28 13.27 21.09
N MET A 442 -27.09 13.84 20.92
CA MET A 442 -26.84 15.27 21.10
C MET A 442 -27.72 16.12 20.17
N HIS A 443 -27.86 15.71 18.90
CA HIS A 443 -28.76 16.38 17.96
C HIS A 443 -30.23 16.31 18.38
N VAL A 444 -30.69 15.15 18.85
CA VAL A 444 -32.05 14.97 19.38
C VAL A 444 -32.27 15.87 20.61
N GLU A 445 -31.29 15.98 21.49
CA GLU A 445 -31.36 16.85 22.67
C GLU A 445 -31.41 18.34 22.30
N ILE A 446 -30.59 18.76 21.33
CA ILE A 446 -30.63 20.12 20.78
C ILE A 446 -32.00 20.42 20.17
N LEU A 447 -32.54 19.50 19.37
CA LEU A 447 -33.87 19.66 18.77
C LEU A 447 -34.97 19.72 19.83
N ARG A 448 -34.87 18.91 20.89
CA ARG A 448 -35.79 18.94 22.03
C ARG A 448 -35.73 20.29 22.73
N SER A 449 -34.53 20.80 23.03
CA SER A 449 -34.34 22.14 23.60
C SER A 449 -34.92 23.24 22.71
N GLN A 450 -34.73 23.17 21.39
CA GLN A 450 -35.33 24.11 20.44
C GLN A 450 -36.87 24.02 20.42
N MET A 451 -37.44 22.82 20.52
CA MET A 451 -38.89 22.63 20.63
C MET A 451 -39.42 23.21 21.94
N ASP A 452 -38.73 22.98 23.06
CA ASP A 452 -39.09 23.51 24.36
C ASP A 452 -39.00 25.04 24.36
N GLU A 453 -37.93 25.64 23.83
CA GLU A 453 -37.82 27.09 23.63
C GLU A 453 -38.93 27.65 22.75
N LYS A 454 -39.25 27.00 21.63
CA LYS A 454 -40.35 27.41 20.75
C LYS A 454 -41.68 27.29 21.49
N SER A 455 -41.88 26.25 22.29
CA SER A 455 -43.10 26.08 23.10
C SER A 455 -43.22 27.16 24.17
N LEU A 456 -42.12 27.54 24.83
CA LEU A 456 -42.07 28.61 25.82
C LEU A 456 -42.32 29.97 25.16
N LYS A 457 -41.76 30.21 23.97
CA LYS A 457 -42.04 31.42 23.17
C LYS A 457 -43.51 31.48 22.72
N LYS A 458 -44.12 30.35 22.37
CA LYS A 458 -45.58 30.25 22.08
C LYS A 458 -46.44 30.43 23.33
N LYS A 459 -46.02 29.93 24.50
CA LYS A 459 -46.74 30.17 25.78
C LYS A 459 -46.62 31.63 26.22
N LYS A 460 -45.54 32.32 25.84
CA LYS A 460 -45.39 33.78 25.94
C LYS A 460 -46.10 34.52 24.79
N LEU A 461 -47.33 34.14 24.47
CA LEU A 461 -48.31 34.99 23.75
C LEU A 461 -48.77 36.17 24.64
N ALA A 462 -47.85 36.74 25.43
CA ALA A 462 -48.09 38.02 26.05
C ALA A 462 -48.04 39.06 24.93
N MET A 463 -49.05 39.92 24.88
CA MET A 463 -49.13 41.03 23.93
C MET A 463 -47.77 41.74 23.88
N ASN A 464 -47.27 42.04 22.69
CA ASN A 464 -45.97 42.68 22.53
C ASN A 464 -45.95 43.98 23.34
N HIS A 465 -44.82 44.38 23.94
CA HIS A 465 -44.75 45.55 24.83
C HIS A 465 -45.35 46.82 24.18
N HIS A 466 -45.22 46.94 22.86
CA HIS A 466 -45.83 48.00 22.07
C HIS A 466 -47.36 47.90 22.02
N GLU A 467 -47.91 46.70 21.79
CA GLU A 467 -49.36 46.44 21.84
C GLU A 467 -49.91 46.69 23.24
N VAL A 468 -49.19 46.31 24.31
CA VAL A 468 -49.55 46.64 25.71
C VAL A 468 -49.60 48.15 25.91
N LYS A 469 -48.68 48.90 25.32
CA LYS A 469 -48.65 50.37 25.41
C LYS A 469 -49.80 51.02 24.65
N MET A 470 -50.14 50.52 23.45
CA MET A 470 -51.28 51.02 22.66
C MET A 470 -52.62 50.69 23.34
N ASN A 471 -52.75 49.46 23.83
CA ASN A 471 -53.95 48.99 24.52
C ASN A 471 -53.98 49.38 26.00
N LYS A 472 -53.02 50.18 26.50
CA LYS A 472 -52.90 50.52 27.92
C LYS A 472 -54.18 51.15 28.50
N HIS A 473 -54.86 51.96 27.70
CA HIS A 473 -56.11 52.62 28.10
C HIS A 473 -57.29 51.63 28.16
N LEU A 474 -57.41 50.72 27.19
CA LEU A 474 -58.40 49.63 27.19
C LEU A 474 -58.15 48.66 28.35
N LEU A 475 -56.89 48.27 28.58
CA LEU A 475 -56.49 47.41 29.69
C LEU A 475 -56.79 48.04 31.05
N LYS A 476 -56.58 49.35 31.20
CA LYS A 476 -57.00 50.10 32.41
C LYS A 476 -58.51 50.06 32.61
N LYS A 477 -59.28 50.27 31.53
CA LYS A 477 -60.75 50.27 31.59
C LYS A 477 -61.30 48.89 31.95
N ILE A 478 -60.79 47.82 31.33
CA ILE A 478 -61.15 46.43 31.68
C ILE A 478 -60.80 46.10 33.13
N HIS A 479 -59.68 46.60 33.66
CA HIS A 479 -59.33 46.42 35.07
C HIS A 479 -60.31 47.12 36.01
N GLN A 480 -60.76 48.31 35.64
CA GLN A 480 -61.73 49.10 36.40
C GLN A 480 -63.11 48.44 36.38
N ASP A 481 -63.59 48.01 35.20
CA ASP A 481 -64.85 47.28 35.02
C ASP A 481 -64.83 45.94 35.79
N LYS A 482 -63.68 45.25 35.87
CA LYS A 482 -63.50 44.03 36.69
C LYS A 482 -63.57 44.29 38.19
N SER A 483 -62.95 45.37 38.67
CA SER A 483 -63.04 45.74 40.09
C SER A 483 -64.47 46.13 40.47
N GLU A 484 -65.20 46.81 39.57
CA GLU A 484 -66.60 47.16 39.77
C GLU A 484 -67.52 45.92 39.73
N SER A 485 -67.22 44.94 38.87
CA SER A 485 -67.99 43.68 38.83
C SER A 485 -67.74 42.79 40.06
N GLN A 486 -66.50 42.74 40.58
CA GLN A 486 -66.19 41.98 41.80
C GLN A 486 -66.79 42.59 43.06
N SER A 487 -66.99 43.92 43.12
CA SER A 487 -67.71 44.55 44.23
C SER A 487 -69.23 44.26 44.23
N VAL A 488 -69.81 43.87 43.09
CA VAL A 488 -71.23 43.54 43.00
C VAL A 488 -71.51 42.08 43.39
N ASP A 489 -70.54 41.17 43.22
CA ASP A 489 -70.65 39.77 43.64
C ASP A 489 -70.38 39.55 45.15
N GLU A 490 -69.84 40.53 45.87
CA GLU A 490 -69.66 40.48 47.34
C GLU A 490 -70.82 41.11 48.14
N GLU A 491 -71.79 41.75 47.46
CA GLU A 491 -73.01 42.32 48.08
C GLU A 491 -74.30 41.49 47.83
N ASN A 492 -74.19 40.31 47.22
CA ASN A 492 -75.22 39.26 47.22
C ASN A 492 -74.75 38.04 48.00
#